data_AF-A0A7W1EHT6-F1
#
_entry.id   AF-A0A7W1EHT6-F1
#
_cell.length_a   1.000
_cell.length_b   1.000
_cell.length_c   1.000
_cell.angle_alpha   90.00
_cell.angle_beta   90.00
_cell.angle_gamma   90.00
#
_symmetry.space_group_name_H-M   'P 1'
#
loop_
_entity.id
_entity.type
_entity.pdbx_description
1 polymer ?
#
loop_
_entity_poly.entity_id
_entity_poly.type
_entity_poly.pdbx_seq_one_letter_code
_entity_poly.pdbx_strand_id
1 'polypeptide(L)'
;MMKRPGIISAICIIGYLTVVFTFPQVFSPAIKKLGVFMPAIYGILVASNFIACVGIWFYKQWGVQLYIISFFAKTLFFVLLQQYSGSFYINSVLSVIFIFILLRYYPKMSQNL
;
A
#
# COMPACT_ATOMS: atom_id res chain seq x y z
N MET A 1 26.72 0.78 -10.74
CA MET A 1 25.29 1.05 -10.97
C MET A 1 24.51 -0.24 -10.79
N MET A 2 23.84 -0.45 -9.65
CA MET A 2 22.96 -1.62 -9.49
C MET A 2 21.75 -1.44 -10.40
N LYS A 3 21.66 -2.26 -11.43
CA LYS A 3 20.56 -2.28 -12.40
C LYS A 3 19.28 -2.62 -11.63
N ARG A 4 18.36 -1.65 -11.49
CA ARG A 4 17.07 -1.87 -10.84
C ARG A 4 16.38 -3.08 -11.48
N PRO A 5 15.90 -4.05 -10.70
CA PRO A 5 15.12 -5.14 -11.27
C PRO A 5 13.81 -4.57 -11.82
N GLY A 6 13.52 -4.82 -13.11
CA GLY A 6 12.30 -4.33 -13.77
C GLY A 6 11.01 -4.75 -13.06
N ILE A 7 11.04 -5.89 -12.36
CA ILE A 7 9.94 -6.41 -11.55
C ILE A 7 9.50 -5.41 -10.47
N ILE A 8 10.44 -4.72 -9.81
CA ILE A 8 10.10 -3.74 -8.77
C ILE A 8 9.49 -2.48 -9.38
N SER A 9 9.99 -2.08 -10.56
CA SER A 9 9.40 -0.96 -11.29
C SER A 9 7.94 -1.26 -11.67
N ALA A 10 7.65 -2.48 -12.13
CA ALA A 10 6.28 -2.89 -12.44
C ALA A 10 5.38 -2.88 -11.20
N ILE A 11 5.85 -3.41 -10.07
CA ILE A 11 5.11 -3.40 -8.79
C ILE A 11 4.80 -1.97 -8.34
N CYS A 12 5.78 -1.06 -8.39
CA CYS A 12 5.54 0.33 -8.02
C CYS A 12 4.55 1.03 -8.96
N ILE A 13 4.61 0.77 -10.27
CA ILE A 13 3.64 1.35 -11.23
C ILE A 13 2.23 0.88 -10.91
N ILE A 14 2.04 -0.43 -10.68
CA ILE A 14 0.74 -0.98 -10.26
C ILE A 14 0.31 -0.37 -8.92
N GLY A 15 1.22 -0.23 -7.97
CA GLY A 15 0.98 0.42 -6.68
C GLY A 15 0.52 1.87 -6.82
N TYR A 16 1.18 2.66 -7.67
CA TYR A 16 0.81 4.05 -7.96
C TYR A 16 -0.58 4.14 -8.61
N LEU A 17 -0.83 3.31 -9.63
CA LEU A 17 -2.16 3.25 -10.25
C LEU A 17 -3.24 2.94 -9.22
N THR A 18 -2.99 1.96 -8.35
CA THR A 18 -3.91 1.59 -7.26
C THR A 18 -4.17 2.78 -6.34
N VAL A 19 -3.15 3.54 -5.94
CA VAL A 19 -3.32 4.74 -5.11
C VAL A 19 -4.17 5.79 -5.82
N VAL A 20 -3.92 6.07 -7.10
CA VAL A 20 -4.67 7.05 -7.88
C VAL A 20 -6.15 6.68 -7.97
N PHE A 21 -6.48 5.40 -8.16
CA PHE A 21 -7.87 4.93 -8.14
C PHE A 21 -8.49 4.95 -6.73
N THR A 22 -7.69 4.73 -5.69
CA THR A 22 -8.18 4.68 -4.30
C THR A 22 -8.39 6.08 -3.72
N PHE A 23 -7.64 7.08 -4.17
CA PHE A 23 -7.66 8.43 -3.61
C PHE A 23 -9.05 9.11 -3.71
N PRO A 24 -9.77 9.08 -4.85
CA PRO A 24 -11.14 9.57 -4.93
C PRO A 24 -12.12 8.86 -3.98
N GLN A 25 -11.87 7.57 -3.68
CA GLN A 25 -12.74 6.80 -2.79
C GLN A 25 -12.72 7.34 -1.36
N VAL A 26 -11.65 8.03 -0.94
CA VAL A 26 -11.57 8.73 0.35
C VAL A 26 -12.71 9.73 0.53
N PHE A 27 -13.15 10.37 -0.55
CA PHE A 27 -14.23 11.35 -0.53
C PHE A 27 -15.62 10.73 -0.75
N SER A 28 -15.69 9.41 -0.97
CA SER A 28 -16.94 8.73 -1.28
C SER A 28 -17.93 8.78 -0.11
N PRO A 29 -19.25 8.83 -0.39
CA PRO A 29 -20.27 8.80 0.65
C PRO A 29 -20.25 7.50 1.47
N ALA A 30 -19.72 6.40 0.91
CA ALA A 30 -19.57 5.13 1.60
C ALA A 30 -18.66 5.27 2.85
N ILE A 31 -17.56 6.02 2.75
CA ILE A 31 -16.64 6.24 3.88
C ILE A 31 -17.16 7.34 4.81
N LYS A 32 -17.77 8.39 4.26
CA LYS A 32 -18.36 9.49 5.07
C LYS A 32 -19.49 9.00 6.00
N LYS A 33 -20.26 8.00 5.58
CA LYS A 33 -21.34 7.40 6.38
C LYS A 33 -20.83 6.62 7.61
N LEU A 34 -19.55 6.23 7.64
CA LEU A 34 -18.96 5.45 8.74
C LEU A 34 -18.48 6.33 9.90
N GLY A 35 -18.36 7.64 9.69
CA GLY A 35 -17.99 8.62 10.72
C GLY A 35 -17.21 9.79 10.14
N VAL A 36 -17.28 10.95 10.81
CA VAL A 36 -16.68 12.21 10.33
C VAL A 36 -15.15 12.11 10.19
N PHE A 37 -14.49 11.32 11.04
CA PHE A 37 -13.03 11.11 11.00
C PHE A 37 -12.58 9.96 10.09
N MET A 38 -13.49 9.11 9.60
CA MET A 38 -13.13 7.94 8.77
C MET A 38 -12.46 8.30 7.44
N PRO A 39 -12.90 9.35 6.71
CA PRO A 39 -12.19 9.82 5.51
C PRO A 39 -10.75 10.26 5.80
N ALA A 40 -10.51 10.93 6.94
CA ALA A 40 -9.17 11.39 7.30
C ALA A 40 -8.23 10.20 7.57
N ILE A 41 -8.69 9.20 8.33
CA ILE A 41 -7.92 7.98 8.62
C ILE A 41 -7.64 7.21 7.32
N TYR A 42 -8.65 7.05 6.46
CA TYR A 42 -8.47 6.37 5.18
C TYR A 42 -7.51 7.12 4.26
N GLY A 43 -7.56 8.45 4.24
CA GLY A 43 -6.61 9.30 3.52
C GLY A 43 -5.16 9.09 3.99
N ILE A 44 -4.94 9.01 5.31
CA ILE A 44 -3.60 8.72 5.88
C ILE A 44 -3.11 7.33 5.46
N LEU A 45 -3.99 6.33 5.44
CA LEU A 45 -3.64 4.99 4.96
C LEU A 45 -3.22 5.00 3.49
N VAL A 46 -3.98 5.68 2.62
CA VAL A 46 -3.64 5.81 1.19
C VAL A 46 -2.33 6.57 1.00
N ALA A 47 -2.11 7.66 1.75
CA ALA A 47 -0.87 8.44 1.70
C ALA A 47 0.34 7.62 2.18
N SER A 48 0.21 6.85 3.27
CA SER A 48 1.28 5.98 3.76
C SER A 48 1.68 4.92 2.73
N ASN A 49 0.70 4.33 2.04
CA ASN A 49 0.94 3.37 0.95
C ASN A 49 1.64 4.02 -0.24
N PHE A 50 1.33 5.28 -0.56
CA PHE A 50 2.02 6.05 -1.59
C PHE A 50 3.48 6.33 -1.21
N ILE A 51 3.74 6.79 0.01
CA ILE A 51 5.10 7.03 0.52
C ILE A 51 5.91 5.74 0.52
N ALA A 52 5.29 4.62 0.89
CA ALA A 52 5.92 3.30 0.80
C ALA A 52 6.33 2.96 -0.63
N CYS A 53 5.44 3.19 -1.63
CA CYS A 53 5.76 2.98 -3.04
C CYS A 53 6.94 3.86 -3.52
N VAL A 54 7.02 5.11 -3.05
CA VAL A 54 8.17 6.00 -3.31
C VAL A 54 9.45 5.42 -2.71
N GLY A 55 9.43 4.95 -1.47
CA GLY A 55 10.59 4.33 -0.81
C GLY A 55 11.07 3.07 -1.52
N ILE A 56 10.13 2.22 -1.97
CA ILE A 56 10.41 1.01 -2.76
C ILE A 56 10.97 1.37 -4.13
N TRP A 57 10.44 2.44 -4.76
CA TRP A 57 10.98 2.96 -6.02
C TRP A 57 12.46 3.21 -5.82
N PHE A 58 12.86 4.07 -4.89
CA PHE A 58 14.29 4.34 -4.60
C PHE A 58 15.09 3.15 -4.03
N TYR A 59 14.51 1.95 -3.98
CA TYR A 59 15.16 0.69 -3.61
C TYR A 59 15.75 0.75 -2.19
N LYS A 60 15.04 1.45 -1.30
CA LYS A 60 15.39 1.61 0.11
C LYS A 60 14.53 0.69 0.98
N GLN A 61 15.14 0.07 2.00
CA GLN A 61 14.48 -0.91 2.88
C GLN A 61 13.28 -0.34 3.67
N TRP A 62 13.37 0.91 4.13
CA TRP A 62 12.29 1.60 4.86
C TRP A 62 10.96 1.66 4.08
N GLY A 63 10.99 1.63 2.74
CA GLY A 63 9.80 1.66 1.90
C GLY A 63 9.05 0.35 1.95
N VAL A 64 9.77 -0.77 2.00
CA VAL A 64 9.17 -2.10 2.18
C VAL A 64 8.57 -2.23 3.58
N GLN A 65 9.26 -1.72 4.61
CA GLN A 65 8.73 -1.71 5.98
C GLN A 65 7.43 -0.90 6.06
N LEU A 66 7.42 0.32 5.51
CA LEU A 66 6.21 1.15 5.44
C LEU A 66 5.10 0.46 4.65
N TYR A 67 5.42 -0.22 3.54
CA TYR A 67 4.42 -0.93 2.73
C TYR A 67 3.72 -2.03 3.55
N ILE A 68 4.50 -2.80 4.29
CA ILE A 68 3.99 -3.86 5.16
C ILE A 68 3.11 -3.26 6.28
N ILE A 69 3.58 -2.19 6.93
CA ILE A 69 2.83 -1.50 7.98
C ILE A 69 1.50 -0.95 7.43
N SER A 70 1.54 -0.26 6.29
CA SER A 70 0.35 0.27 5.62
C SER A 70 -0.63 -0.83 5.21
N PHE A 71 -0.14 -2.00 4.77
CA PHE A 71 -0.97 -3.16 4.48
C PHE A 71 -1.71 -3.67 5.71
N PHE A 72 -1.01 -3.87 6.83
CA PHE A 72 -1.64 -4.30 8.08
C PHE A 72 -2.62 -3.27 8.61
N ALA A 73 -2.24 -1.99 8.61
CA ALA A 73 -3.10 -0.89 9.05
C ALA A 73 -4.38 -0.79 8.19
N LYS A 74 -4.26 -0.93 6.87
CA LYS A 74 -5.40 -0.96 5.94
C LYS A 74 -6.28 -2.18 6.18
N THR A 75 -5.70 -3.36 6.35
CA THR A 75 -6.44 -4.59 6.63
C THR A 75 -7.23 -4.47 7.92
N LEU A 76 -6.60 -3.96 8.99
CA LEU A 76 -7.23 -3.74 10.28
C LEU A 76 -8.39 -2.73 10.17
N PHE A 77 -8.21 -1.65 9.42
CA PHE A 77 -9.26 -0.66 9.14
C PHE A 77 -10.50 -1.30 8.48
N PHE A 78 -10.33 -2.11 7.44
CA PHE A 78 -11.45 -2.78 6.77
C PHE A 78 -12.12 -3.84 7.65
N VAL A 79 -11.35 -4.57 8.47
CA VAL A 79 -11.87 -5.56 9.42
C VAL A 79 -12.72 -4.89 10.51
N LEU A 80 -12.25 -3.77 11.07
CA LEU A 80 -13.00 -3.00 12.08
C LEU A 80 -14.33 -2.46 11.53
N LEU A 81 -14.36 -2.08 10.26
CA LEU A 81 -15.55 -1.57 9.59
C LEU A 81 -16.48 -2.68 9.09
N GLN A 82 -16.11 -3.96 9.26
CA GLN A 82 -16.84 -5.14 8.78
C GLN A 82 -17.22 -5.07 7.28
N GLN A 83 -16.42 -4.34 6.49
CA GLN A 83 -16.63 -4.13 5.06
C GLN A 83 -15.97 -5.26 4.26
N TYR A 84 -16.53 -6.47 4.34
CA TYR A 84 -16.05 -7.65 3.63
C TYR A 84 -16.53 -7.66 2.16
N SER A 85 -16.07 -6.70 1.37
CA SER A 85 -16.37 -6.68 -0.07
C SER A 85 -15.49 -7.68 -0.83
N GLY A 86 -15.98 -8.29 -1.92
CA GLY A 86 -15.16 -9.17 -2.77
C GLY A 86 -13.86 -8.51 -3.27
N SER A 87 -13.91 -7.19 -3.53
CA SER A 87 -12.74 -6.38 -3.88
C SER A 87 -11.69 -6.31 -2.76
N PHE A 88 -12.09 -6.38 -1.49
CA PHE A 88 -11.17 -6.41 -0.35
C PHE A 88 -10.33 -7.69 -0.35
N TYR A 89 -10.96 -8.85 -0.55
CA TYR A 89 -10.23 -10.13 -0.60
C TYR A 89 -9.22 -10.17 -1.75
N ILE A 90 -9.61 -9.73 -2.95
CA ILE A 90 -8.72 -9.70 -4.12
C ILE A 90 -7.53 -8.76 -3.88
N ASN A 91 -7.79 -7.54 -3.40
CA ASN A 91 -6.73 -6.58 -3.10
C ASN A 91 -5.78 -7.10 -2.00
N SER A 92 -6.32 -7.73 -0.96
CA SER A 92 -5.51 -8.29 0.13
C SER A 92 -4.60 -9.41 -0.36
N VAL A 93 -5.10 -10.35 -1.18
CA VAL A 93 -4.27 -11.42 -1.77
C VAL A 93 -3.18 -10.84 -2.67
N LEU A 94 -3.52 -9.86 -3.52
CA LEU A 94 -2.56 -9.22 -4.42
C LEU A 94 -1.46 -8.47 -3.65
N SER A 95 -1.83 -7.74 -2.58
CA SER A 95 -0.87 -7.09 -1.70
C SER A 95 0.04 -8.08 -0.98
N VAL A 96 -0.48 -9.24 -0.54
CA VAL A 96 0.35 -10.31 0.07
C VAL A 96 1.36 -10.86 -0.93
N ILE A 97 0.96 -11.10 -2.18
CA ILE A 97 1.88 -11.53 -3.25
C ILE A 97 2.99 -10.49 -3.45
N PHE A 98 2.64 -9.20 -3.49
CA PHE A 98 3.61 -8.11 -3.60
C PHE A 98 4.56 -8.06 -2.40
N ILE A 99 4.06 -8.25 -1.18
CA ILE A 99 4.89 -8.32 0.03
C ILE A 99 5.88 -9.48 -0.06
N PHE A 100 5.46 -10.67 -0.48
CA PHE A 100 6.36 -11.82 -0.65
C PHE A 100 7.47 -11.53 -1.66
N ILE A 101 7.14 -10.91 -2.80
CA ILE A 101 8.13 -10.53 -3.80
C ILE A 101 9.09 -9.48 -3.22
N LEU A 102 8.57 -8.44 -2.55
CA LEU A 102 9.39 -7.39 -1.95
C LEU A 102 10.32 -7.92 -0.85
N LEU A 103 9.85 -8.85 -0.01
CA LEU A 103 10.66 -9.53 1.01
C LEU A 103 11.82 -10.31 0.39
N ARG A 104 11.62 -10.94 -0.78
CA ARG A 104 12.70 -11.62 -1.49
C ARG A 104 13.79 -10.66 -1.98
N TYR A 105 13.43 -9.43 -2.33
CA TYR A 105 14.38 -8.39 -2.74
C TYR A 105 14.88 -7.51 -1.57
N TYR A 106 14.28 -7.64 -0.38
CA TYR A 106 14.62 -6.88 0.82
C TYR A 106 16.11 -6.92 1.21
N PRO A 107 16.79 -8.09 1.30
CA PRO A 107 18.20 -8.13 1.69
C PRO A 107 19.13 -7.49 0.65
N LYS A 108 18.65 -7.29 -0.59
CA LYS A 108 19.41 -6.66 -1.67
C LYS A 108 19.21 -5.14 -1.70
N MET A 109 18.25 -4.59 -0.97
CA MET A 109 17.98 -3.15 -0.90
C MET A 109 18.94 -2.45 0.06
N SER A 110 19.29 -1.20 -0.24
CA SER A 110 20.22 -0.45 0.62
C SER A 110 19.55 -0.08 1.95
N GLN A 111 20.32 -0.24 3.03
CA GLN A 111 19.94 0.13 4.39
C GLN A 111 19.97 1.64 4.67
N ASN A 112 20.32 2.47 3.70
CA ASN A 112 20.61 3.88 3.93
C ASN A 112 19.39 4.61 4.52
N LEU A 113 19.48 4.88 5.82
CA LEU A 113 18.82 6.00 6.51
C LEU A 113 18.95 7.24 5.61
#